data_AF-A0A916RXI5-F1
#
_entry.id   AF-A0A916RXI5-F1
#
_cell.length_a   1.000
_cell.length_b   1.000
_cell.length_c   1.000
_cell.angle_alpha   90.00
_cell.angle_beta   90.00
_cell.angle_gamma   90.00
#
_symmetry.space_group_name_H-M   'P 1'
#
loop_
_entity.id
_entity.type
_entity.pdbx_description
1 polymer ?
#
loop_
_entity_poly.entity_id
_entity_poly.type
_entity_poly.pdbx_seq_one_letter_code
_entity_poly.pdbx_strand_id
1 'polypeptide(L)'
;MAVSPTFTCVCGVQKKTSNHWILAKVTSRGITFMPWDWDLALSNDIITLCGEGCASALLSRSLGDWKRPAVSTTEPTPIRGEERELAVA
;
A
#
# COMPACT_ATOMS: atom_id res chain seq x y z
N MET A 1 -27.44 -23.86 -2.16
CA MET A 1 -26.70 -23.00 -3.11
C MET A 1 -25.26 -22.91 -2.60
N ALA A 2 -24.27 -23.43 -3.34
CA ALA A 2 -22.88 -23.36 -2.92
C ALA A 2 -22.30 -22.00 -3.37
N VAL A 3 -22.14 -21.08 -2.43
CA VAL A 3 -21.48 -19.78 -2.67
C VAL A 3 -19.98 -20.04 -2.67
N SER A 4 -19.39 -20.22 -3.85
CA SER A 4 -17.94 -20.28 -3.99
C SER A 4 -17.37 -18.88 -3.76
N PRO A 5 -16.51 -18.64 -2.76
CA PRO A 5 -15.95 -17.32 -2.53
C PRO A 5 -15.07 -16.91 -3.72
N THR A 6 -15.18 -15.64 -4.08
CA THR A 6 -14.42 -15.01 -5.14
C THR A 6 -13.31 -14.18 -4.51
N PHE A 7 -12.10 -14.32 -5.04
CA PHE A 7 -10.95 -13.55 -4.57
C PHE A 7 -10.68 -12.40 -5.53
N THR A 8 -10.35 -11.24 -4.96
CA THR A 8 -10.08 -10.02 -5.71
C THR A 8 -8.58 -9.74 -5.71
N CYS A 9 -8.02 -9.59 -6.89
CA CYS A 9 -6.64 -9.14 -7.05
C CYS A 9 -6.52 -7.63 -6.80
N VAL A 10 -5.32 -7.16 -6.45
CA VAL A 10 -4.98 -5.72 -6.38
C VAL A 10 -5.22 -4.97 -7.70
N CYS A 11 -5.26 -5.65 -8.85
CA CYS A 11 -5.60 -5.05 -10.13
C CYS A 11 -7.13 -4.96 -10.39
N GLY A 12 -7.96 -5.42 -9.46
CA GLY A 12 -9.42 -5.41 -9.56
C GLY A 12 -10.05 -6.66 -10.20
N VAL A 13 -9.22 -7.59 -10.71
CA VAL A 13 -9.72 -8.83 -11.31
C VAL A 13 -10.24 -9.78 -10.22
N GLN A 14 -11.47 -10.27 -10.40
CA GLN A 14 -12.09 -11.26 -9.53
C GLN A 14 -12.11 -12.62 -10.21
N LYS A 15 -11.59 -13.66 -9.54
CA LYS A 15 -11.67 -15.05 -10.04
C LYS A 15 -12.03 -15.99 -8.89
N LYS A 16 -12.60 -17.15 -9.23
CA LYS A 16 -12.89 -18.22 -8.27
C LYS A 16 -11.59 -18.91 -7.85
N THR A 17 -11.03 -19.74 -8.73
CA THR A 17 -9.77 -20.46 -8.48
C THR A 17 -8.99 -20.49 -9.80
N SER A 18 -8.03 -19.57 -9.97
CA SER A 18 -7.08 -19.63 -11.09
C SER A 18 -5.80 -20.31 -10.64
N ASN A 19 -5.15 -21.04 -11.55
CA ASN A 19 -3.87 -21.73 -11.31
C ASN A 19 -2.69 -20.78 -10.97
N HIS A 20 -2.86 -19.47 -11.08
CA HIS A 20 -1.79 -18.48 -10.95
C HIS A 20 -2.05 -17.47 -9.82
N TRP A 21 -2.78 -17.88 -8.78
CA TRP A 21 -2.87 -17.06 -7.59
C TRP A 21 -1.56 -17.08 -6.81
N ILE A 22 -1.12 -15.90 -6.39
CA ILE A 22 0.01 -15.68 -5.52
C ILE A 22 -0.52 -14.94 -4.29
N LEU A 23 -0.09 -15.35 -3.11
CA LEU A 23 -0.42 -14.67 -1.86
C LEU A 23 0.75 -13.77 -1.47
N ALA A 24 0.44 -12.58 -0.96
CA ALA A 24 1.44 -11.66 -0.44
C ALA A 24 1.05 -11.18 0.96
N LYS A 25 2.00 -11.19 1.88
CA LYS A 25 1.87 -10.57 3.20
C LYS A 25 2.81 -9.37 3.27
N VAL A 26 2.26 -8.20 3.58
CA VAL A 26 3.04 -6.98 3.75
C VAL A 26 3.12 -6.68 5.24
N THR A 27 4.34 -6.56 5.75
CA THR A 27 4.62 -6.19 7.14
C THR A 27 5.60 -5.03 7.17
N SER A 28 5.75 -4.37 8.33
CA SER A 28 6.76 -3.31 8.49
C SER A 28 8.19 -3.79 8.28
N ARG A 29 8.44 -5.11 8.30
CA ARG A 29 9.76 -5.72 8.07
C ARG A 29 10.01 -6.13 6.61
N GLY A 30 8.98 -6.09 5.76
CA GLY A 30 9.09 -6.48 4.36
C GLY A 30 7.85 -7.20 3.82
N ILE A 31 8.02 -7.76 2.62
CA ILE A 31 6.98 -8.43 1.87
C ILE A 31 7.34 -9.90 1.71
N THR A 32 6.41 -10.78 1.99
CA THR A 32 6.57 -12.23 1.78
C THR A 32 5.58 -12.69 0.73
N PHE A 33 6.09 -13.28 -0.35
CA PHE A 33 5.28 -13.97 -1.35
C PHE A 33 5.17 -15.45 -1.00
N MET A 34 3.97 -16.00 -1.15
CA MET A 34 3.63 -17.39 -0.83
C MET A 34 2.82 -17.99 -1.99
N PRO A 35 2.91 -19.31 -2.20
CA PRO A 35 2.04 -20.00 -3.14
C PRO A 35 0.57 -19.88 -2.72
N TRP A 36 -0.33 -20.20 -3.65
CA TRP A 36 -1.77 -20.25 -3.35
C TRP A 36 -2.07 -21.24 -2.23
N ASP A 37 -2.78 -20.75 -1.22
CA ASP A 37 -3.35 -21.55 -0.14
C ASP A 37 -4.72 -20.99 0.23
N TRP A 38 -5.71 -21.86 0.36
CA TRP A 38 -7.10 -21.45 0.53
C TRP A 38 -7.39 -20.85 1.90
N ASP A 39 -6.72 -21.36 2.94
CA ASP A 39 -6.90 -20.89 4.31
C ASP A 39 -6.23 -19.52 4.49
N LEU A 40 -5.02 -19.38 3.96
CA LEU A 40 -4.31 -18.11 3.95
C LEU A 40 -5.03 -17.05 3.10
N ALA A 41 -5.63 -17.41 1.97
CA ALA A 41 -6.38 -16.47 1.14
C ALA A 41 -7.62 -15.87 1.83
N LEU A 42 -8.16 -16.54 2.85
CA LEU A 42 -9.27 -16.05 3.66
C LEU A 42 -8.82 -15.16 4.82
N SER A 43 -7.51 -15.09 5.10
CA SER A 43 -6.95 -14.27 6.17
C SER A 43 -6.94 -12.79 5.78
N ASN A 44 -7.31 -11.91 6.72
CA ASN A 44 -7.41 -10.46 6.47
C ASN A 44 -6.05 -9.78 6.22
N ASP A 45 -4.95 -10.37 6.68
CA ASP A 45 -3.59 -9.86 6.49
C ASP A 45 -2.94 -10.29 5.17
N ILE A 46 -3.66 -11.05 4.34
CA ILE A 46 -3.15 -11.62 3.10
C ILE A 46 -3.75 -10.91 1.89
N ILE A 47 -2.88 -10.54 0.96
CA ILE A 47 -3.22 -9.91 -0.30
C ILE A 47 -3.17 -10.96 -1.41
N THR A 48 -4.26 -11.12 -2.13
CA THR A 48 -4.36 -12.00 -3.30
C THR A 48 -3.89 -11.33 -4.58
N LEU A 49 -3.08 -12.02 -5.38
CA LEU A 49 -2.47 -11.53 -6.62
C LEU A 49 -2.70 -12.52 -7.76
N CYS A 50 -3.18 -12.05 -8.92
CA CYS A 50 -3.57 -12.92 -10.03
C CYS A 50 -2.41 -13.38 -10.94
N GLY A 51 -1.16 -13.15 -10.54
CA GLY A 51 0.03 -13.55 -11.28
C GLY A 51 1.28 -12.70 -10.95
N GLU A 52 2.39 -13.03 -11.61
CA GLU A 52 3.70 -12.42 -11.39
C GLU A 52 3.72 -10.91 -11.62
N GLY A 53 3.01 -10.40 -12.63
CA GLY A 53 2.98 -8.97 -12.93
C GLY A 53 2.40 -8.13 -11.79
N CYS A 54 1.35 -8.65 -11.12
CA CYS A 54 0.77 -8.00 -9.95
C CYS A 54 1.69 -8.10 -8.72
N ALA A 55 2.42 -9.21 -8.57
CA ALA A 55 3.42 -9.37 -7.52
C ALA A 55 4.61 -8.40 -7.69
N SER A 56 5.13 -8.26 -8.92
CA SER A 56 6.19 -7.32 -9.24
C SER A 56 5.75 -5.87 -9.04
N ALA A 57 4.52 -5.51 -9.42
CA ALA A 57 3.98 -4.17 -9.17
C ALA A 57 3.83 -3.87 -7.66
N LEU A 58 3.38 -4.86 -6.87
CA LEU A 58 3.28 -4.82 -5.41
C LEU A 58 4.65 -4.64 -4.74
N LEU A 59 5.68 -5.31 -5.25
CA LEU A 59 7.05 -5.11 -4.78
C LEU A 59 7.56 -3.69 -5.11
N SER A 60 7.46 -3.28 -6.38
CA SER A 60 7.96 -1.99 -6.86
C SER A 60 7.35 -0.80 -6.13
N ARG A 61 6.03 -0.81 -5.87
CA ARG A 61 5.38 0.27 -5.12
C ARG A 61 5.90 0.35 -3.68
N SER A 62 6.16 -0.78 -3.04
CA SER A 62 6.59 -0.84 -1.64
C SER A 62 8.04 -0.39 -1.50
N LEU A 63 8.89 -0.73 -2.47
CA LEU A 63 10.25 -0.19 -2.56
C LEU A 63 10.25 1.31 -2.88
N GLY A 64 9.33 1.75 -3.74
CA GLY A 64 9.14 3.16 -4.06
C GLY A 64 8.74 4.00 -2.83
N ASP A 65 7.86 3.46 -1.99
CA ASP A 65 7.45 4.08 -0.73
C ASP A 65 8.62 4.16 0.27
N TRP A 66 9.39 3.09 0.41
CA TRP A 66 10.60 3.06 1.25
C TRP A 66 11.64 4.13 0.85
N LYS A 67 11.73 4.44 -0.45
CA LYS A 67 12.68 5.45 -0.97
C LYS A 67 12.20 6.89 -0.74
N ARG A 68 10.92 7.12 -0.44
CA ARG A 68 10.43 8.48 -0.19
C ARG A 68 11.00 8.97 1.14
N PRO A 69 11.69 10.12 1.18
CA PRO A 69 12.08 10.70 2.45
C PRO A 69 10.80 10.97 3.23
N ALA A 70 10.75 10.53 4.49
CA ALA A 70 9.65 10.87 5.39
C ALA A 70 9.56 12.39 5.43
N VAL A 71 8.55 12.95 4.76
CA VAL A 71 8.26 14.38 4.84
C VAL A 71 7.96 14.63 6.30
N SER A 72 8.96 15.18 7.00
CA SER A 72 8.80 15.66 8.36
C SER A 72 7.86 16.85 8.23
N THR A 73 6.65 16.71 8.75
CA THR A 73 5.68 17.80 8.86
C THR A 73 6.32 18.91 9.71
N THR A 74 6.98 19.86 9.06
CA THR A 74 7.26 21.15 9.68
C THR A 74 5.99 21.97 9.57
N GLU A 75 5.24 21.98 10.67
CA GLU A 75 4.14 22.90 10.92
C GLU A 75 4.60 24.34 10.61
N PRO A 76 3.88 25.13 9.80
CA PRO A 76 4.28 26.51 9.53
C PRO A 76 4.01 27.37 10.77
N THR A 77 5.06 27.73 11.50
CA THR A 77 5.01 28.74 12.57
C THR A 77 4.57 30.09 11.97
N PRO A 78 3.50 30.75 12.45
CA PRO A 78 3.14 32.09 12.00
C PRO A 78 4.16 33.10 12.54
N ILE A 79 4.84 33.79 11.62
CA ILE A 79 5.71 34.94 11.92
C ILE A 79 4.86 36.12 12.44
N ARG A 80 4.93 36.42 13.75
CA ARG A 80 4.48 37.71 14.30
C ARG A 80 5.59 38.74 14.10
N GLY A 81 5.43 39.59 13.09
CA GLY A 81 6.21 40.82 12.93
C GLY A 81 5.47 42.01 13.52
N GLU A 82 5.75 42.32 14.79
CA GLU A 82 5.56 43.65 15.36
C GLU A 82 6.91 44.37 15.26
N GLU A 83 7.05 45.41 14.43
CA GLU A 83 7.90 46.56 14.77
C GLU A 83 7.62 47.78 13.88
N ARG A 84 7.73 48.93 14.53
CA ARG A 84 7.31 50.28 14.13
C ARG A 84 8.28 50.84 13.08
N GLU A 85 7.78 51.67 12.18
CA GLU A 85 8.53 52.89 11.84
C GLU A 85 7.59 54.08 11.60
N LEU A 86 8.10 55.22 12.06
CA LEU A 86 7.45 56.49 12.35
C LEU A 86 8.11 57.51 11.42
N ALA A 87 7.35 58.33 10.67
CA ALA A 87 7.59 59.78 10.46
C ALA A 87 6.96 60.34 9.16
N VAL A 88 6.15 61.40 9.37
CA VAL A 88 6.13 62.70 8.69
C VAL A 88 6.08 62.81 7.14
N ALA A 89 4.97 63.36 6.64
CA ALA A 89 4.90 64.62 5.89
C ALA A 89 3.44 65.05 5.74
#